data_AF-F6RAT0-F1
#
_entry.id   AF-F6RAT0-F1
#
_cell.length_a   1.000
_cell.length_b   1.000
_cell.length_c   1.000
_cell.angle_alpha   90.00
_cell.angle_beta   90.00
_cell.angle_gamma   90.00
#
_symmetry.space_group_name_H-M   'P 1'
#
loop_
_entity.id
_entity.type
_entity.pdbx_description
1 polymer ?
#
loop_
_entity_poly.entity_id
_entity_poly.type
_entity_poly.pdbx_seq_one_letter_code
_entity_poly.pdbx_strand_id
1 'polypeptide(L)'
;ASQSLHGFDQKLKEFAPDAQDRPKTTTPTPNVDQDDLNKEFLSLTKEASDLHEELSHGGQKEGVGVRNRLTNVTIRLSEVQKRLRSPQQ
;
A
#
# COMPACT_ATOMS: atom_id res chain seq x y z
N ALA A 1 8.98 -12.16 45.10
CA ALA A 1 10.03 -12.18 44.06
C ALA A 1 9.37 -11.80 42.75
N SER A 2 9.55 -10.54 42.33
CA SER A 2 9.02 -10.02 41.08
C SER A 2 10.13 -10.11 40.05
N GLN A 3 10.02 -11.01 39.07
CA GLN A 3 10.85 -10.95 37.87
C GLN A 3 9.95 -10.85 36.65
N SER A 4 9.88 -9.62 36.17
CA SER A 4 9.18 -9.19 34.96
C SER A 4 9.67 -9.94 33.73
N LEU A 5 8.71 -10.37 32.91
CA LEU A 5 8.90 -10.89 31.57
C LEU A 5 9.33 -9.74 30.62
N HIS A 6 10.57 -9.26 30.76
CA HIS A 6 11.10 -8.10 30.02
C HIS A 6 12.02 -8.50 28.84
N GLY A 7 11.83 -9.70 28.29
CA GLY A 7 12.76 -10.30 27.32
C GLY A 7 12.33 -10.30 25.85
N PHE A 8 11.05 -10.05 25.54
CA PHE A 8 10.55 -10.16 24.16
C PHE A 8 10.44 -8.82 23.42
N ASP A 9 10.57 -7.70 24.12
CA ASP A 9 10.45 -6.35 23.53
C ASP A 9 11.77 -5.84 22.90
N GLN A 10 12.92 -6.40 23.29
CA GLN A 10 14.22 -5.90 22.83
C GLN A 10 14.60 -6.37 21.41
N LYS A 11 14.04 -7.47 20.91
CA LYS A 11 14.46 -8.03 19.60
C LYS A 11 13.77 -7.39 18.39
N LEU A 12 12.90 -6.41 18.60
CA LEU A 12 12.31 -5.59 17.53
C LEU A 12 12.97 -4.20 17.39
N LYS A 13 13.95 -3.87 18.26
CA LYS A 13 14.72 -2.61 18.18
C LYS A 13 15.96 -2.68 17.28
N GLU A 14 16.38 -3.88 16.89
CA GLU A 14 17.63 -4.10 16.12
C GLU A 14 17.46 -3.97 14.59
N PHE A 15 16.25 -3.62 14.12
CA PHE A 15 15.98 -3.26 12.72
C PHE A 15 15.57 -1.79 12.54
N ALA A 16 15.89 -0.93 13.50
CA ALA A 16 15.82 0.51 13.27
C ALA A 16 17.09 0.92 12.48
N PRO A 17 17.00 1.33 11.20
CA PRO A 17 18.13 1.96 10.57
C PRO A 17 18.46 3.24 11.34
N ASP A 18 19.75 3.35 11.62
CA ASP A 18 20.47 4.43 12.27
C ASP A 18 19.83 5.82 12.11
N ALA A 19 19.84 6.57 13.21
CA ALA A 19 19.44 7.96 13.30
C ALA A 19 20.31 8.83 12.38
N GLN A 20 19.97 8.84 11.09
CA GLN A 20 20.44 9.86 10.16
C GLN A 20 19.77 11.17 10.57
N ASP A 21 20.57 12.06 11.14
CA ASP A 21 20.36 13.50 11.21
C ASP A 21 19.88 13.99 9.83
N ARG A 22 18.56 13.98 9.62
CA ARG A 22 17.97 14.55 8.41
C ARG A 22 17.77 16.03 8.72
N PRO A 23 18.27 16.95 7.88
CA PRO A 23 17.71 18.29 7.90
C PRO A 23 16.19 18.14 7.80
N LYS A 24 15.45 18.93 8.59
CA LYS A 24 14.01 19.05 8.48
C LYS A 24 13.70 19.70 7.12
N THR A 25 13.89 18.94 6.05
CA THR A 25 13.43 19.27 4.73
C THR A 25 11.93 19.14 4.82
N THR A 26 11.26 20.25 5.09
CA THR A 26 9.89 20.46 4.69
C THR A 26 9.88 20.43 3.16
N THR A 27 10.10 19.25 2.59
CA THR A 27 9.69 18.97 1.23
C THR A 27 8.19 19.16 1.27
N PRO A 28 7.60 20.11 0.51
CA PRO A 28 6.16 20.17 0.40
C PRO A 28 5.74 18.79 -0.08
N THR A 29 5.02 18.06 0.79
CA THR A 29 4.28 16.88 0.34
C THR A 29 3.48 17.36 -0.85
N PRO A 30 3.64 16.77 -2.06
CA PRO A 30 2.75 17.13 -3.15
C PRO A 30 1.35 16.99 -2.58
N ASN A 31 0.58 18.08 -2.60
CA ASN A 31 -0.82 18.07 -2.23
C ASN A 31 -1.47 17.07 -3.18
N VAL A 32 -1.49 15.80 -2.78
CA VAL A 32 -2.21 14.77 -3.48
C VAL A 32 -3.66 15.13 -3.23
N ASP A 33 -4.25 15.75 -4.25
CA ASP A 33 -5.62 16.23 -4.17
C ASP A 33 -6.53 15.03 -3.88
N GLN A 34 -7.42 15.18 -2.91
CA GLN A 34 -8.32 14.09 -2.52
C GLN A 34 -9.20 13.65 -3.71
N ASP A 35 -9.47 14.57 -4.65
CA ASP A 35 -10.19 14.29 -5.89
C ASP A 35 -9.36 13.40 -6.84
N ASP A 36 -8.03 13.57 -6.87
CA ASP A 36 -7.10 12.74 -7.64
C ASP A 36 -7.03 11.31 -7.08
N LEU A 37 -6.97 11.16 -5.75
CA LEU A 37 -7.05 9.85 -5.11
C LEU A 37 -8.39 9.15 -5.33
N ASN A 38 -9.49 9.90 -5.32
CA ASN A 38 -10.81 9.34 -5.61
C ASN A 38 -10.92 8.89 -7.07
N LYS A 39 -10.38 9.66 -8.02
CA LYS A 39 -10.29 9.27 -9.44
C LYS A 39 -9.41 8.04 -9.62
N GLU A 40 -8.26 7.98 -8.97
CA GLU A 40 -7.37 6.81 -9.01
C GLU A 40 -8.06 5.57 -8.41
N PHE A 41 -8.76 5.72 -7.28
CA PHE A 41 -9.53 4.63 -6.67
C PHE A 41 -10.62 4.08 -7.59
N LEU A 42 -11.40 4.96 -8.23
CA LEU A 42 -12.44 4.57 -9.18
C LEU A 42 -11.85 3.86 -10.42
N SER A 43 -10.75 4.40 -10.97
CA SER A 43 -10.09 3.81 -12.13
C SER A 43 -9.55 2.41 -11.81
N LEU A 44 -8.87 2.24 -10.68
CA LEU A 44 -8.33 0.96 -10.25
C LEU A 44 -9.43 -0.06 -9.93
N THR A 45 -10.55 0.39 -9.35
CA THR A 45 -11.71 -0.47 -9.07
C THR A 45 -12.33 -0.99 -10.38
N LYS A 46 -12.42 -0.12 -11.40
CA LYS A 46 -12.87 -0.52 -12.73
C LYS A 46 -11.90 -1.52 -13.37
N GLU A 47 -10.60 -1.23 -13.34
CA GLU A 47 -9.58 -2.15 -13.88
C GLU A 47 -9.62 -3.51 -13.18
N ALA A 48 -9.81 -3.57 -11.86
CA ALA A 48 -9.97 -4.82 -11.14
C ALA A 48 -11.19 -5.62 -11.60
N SER A 49 -12.33 -4.96 -11.88
CA SER A 49 -13.52 -5.64 -12.44
C SER A 49 -13.28 -6.17 -13.84
N ASP A 50 -12.67 -5.36 -14.72
CA ASP A 50 -12.34 -5.77 -16.10
C ASP A 50 -11.40 -6.99 -16.08
N LEU A 51 -10.37 -6.98 -15.24
CA LEU A 51 -9.43 -8.11 -15.07
C LEU A 51 -10.10 -9.34 -14.45
N HIS A 52 -11.06 -9.16 -13.54
CA HIS A 52 -11.80 -10.27 -12.94
C HIS A 52 -12.73 -10.93 -13.97
N GLU A 53 -13.37 -10.13 -14.83
CA GLU A 53 -14.15 -10.63 -15.95
C GLU A 53 -13.26 -11.36 -16.97
N GLU A 54 -12.08 -10.83 -17.26
CA GLU A 54 -11.07 -11.46 -18.13
C GLU A 54 -10.56 -12.78 -17.54
N LEU A 55 -10.42 -12.90 -16.20
CA LEU A 55 -10.11 -14.17 -15.54
C LEU A 55 -11.25 -15.18 -15.59
N SER A 56 -12.49 -14.70 -15.59
CA SER A 56 -13.68 -15.55 -15.68
C SER A 56 -13.88 -16.13 -17.08
N HIS A 57 -13.50 -15.36 -18.12
CA HIS A 57 -13.68 -15.75 -19.53
C HIS A 57 -12.39 -16.26 -20.20
N GLY A 58 -11.21 -15.99 -19.63
CA GLY A 58 -9.90 -16.25 -20.24
C GLY A 58 -9.33 -17.64 -19.98
N GLY A 59 -8.65 -18.20 -20.98
CA GLY A 59 -8.00 -19.51 -20.89
C GLY A 59 -6.77 -19.55 -19.97
N GLN A 60 -6.37 -20.76 -19.55
CA GLN A 60 -5.32 -21.01 -18.54
C GLN A 60 -3.96 -20.30 -18.78
N LYS A 61 -3.62 -19.94 -20.03
CA LYS A 61 -2.34 -19.30 -20.38
C LYS A 61 -2.34 -17.77 -20.23
N GLU A 62 -3.50 -17.13 -20.33
CA GLU A 62 -3.63 -15.69 -20.10
C GLU A 62 -3.83 -15.38 -18.61
N GLY A 63 -4.42 -16.32 -17.86
CA GLY A 63 -4.73 -16.12 -16.45
C GLY A 63 -3.56 -15.77 -15.53
N VAL A 64 -2.31 -16.10 -15.88
CA VAL A 64 -1.13 -15.71 -15.06
C VAL A 64 -0.82 -14.22 -15.20
N GLY A 65 -0.85 -13.68 -16.42
CA GLY A 65 -0.63 -12.26 -16.67
C GLY A 65 -1.73 -11.40 -16.04
N VAL A 66 -2.98 -11.84 -16.19
CA VAL A 66 -4.16 -11.16 -15.62
C VAL A 66 -4.14 -11.22 -14.09
N ARG A 67 -3.75 -12.36 -13.48
CA ARG A 67 -3.54 -12.46 -12.02
C ARG A 67 -2.44 -11.54 -11.51
N ASN A 68 -1.32 -11.40 -12.22
CA ASN A 68 -0.26 -10.46 -11.87
C ASN A 68 -0.76 -9.02 -11.91
N ARG A 69 -1.51 -8.65 -12.95
CA ARG A 69 -2.13 -7.32 -13.07
C ARG A 69 -3.12 -7.05 -11.94
N LEU A 70 -4.00 -8.01 -11.64
CA LEU A 70 -4.98 -7.91 -10.55
C LEU A 70 -4.29 -7.74 -9.19
N THR A 71 -3.19 -8.47 -8.97
CA THR A 71 -2.37 -8.33 -7.76
C THR A 71 -1.81 -6.91 -7.65
N ASN A 72 -1.27 -6.35 -8.74
CA ASN A 72 -0.73 -5.00 -8.76
C ASN A 72 -1.83 -3.94 -8.51
N VAL A 73 -2.99 -4.08 -9.16
CA VAL A 73 -4.16 -3.20 -8.95
C VAL A 73 -4.62 -3.25 -7.48
N THR A 74 -4.63 -4.43 -6.87
CA THR A 74 -5.01 -4.61 -5.46
C THR A 74 -4.02 -3.92 -4.50
N ILE A 75 -2.71 -4.00 -4.79
CA ILE A 75 -1.68 -3.29 -4.02
C ILE A 75 -1.91 -1.77 -4.11
N ARG A 76 -2.09 -1.25 -5.33
CA ARG A 76 -2.34 0.18 -5.55
C ARG A 76 -3.63 0.66 -4.88
N LEU A 77 -4.73 -0.10 -4.97
CA LEU A 77 -5.97 0.19 -4.26
C LEU A 77 -5.76 0.31 -2.76
N SER A 78 -4.96 -0.59 -2.18
CA SER A 78 -4.63 -0.57 -0.76
C SER A 78 -3.82 0.67 -0.37
N GLU A 79 -2.89 1.10 -1.23
CA GLU A 79 -2.11 2.33 -1.02
C GLU A 79 -2.98 3.59 -1.12
N VAL A 80 -3.84 3.66 -2.15
CA VAL A 80 -4.79 4.76 -2.34
C VAL A 80 -5.75 4.86 -1.17
N GLN A 81 -6.30 3.73 -0.71
CA GLN A 81 -7.16 3.72 0.47
C GLN A 81 -6.45 4.18 1.73
N LYS A 82 -5.18 3.81 1.93
CA LYS A 82 -4.38 4.32 3.06
C LYS A 82 -4.22 5.84 2.99
N ARG A 83 -3.96 6.40 1.80
CA ARG A 83 -3.87 7.85 1.58
C ARG A 83 -5.21 8.56 1.76
N LEU A 84 -6.33 7.95 1.36
CA LEU A 84 -7.68 8.47 1.60
C LEU A 84 -8.08 8.44 3.09
N ARG A 85 -7.68 7.40 3.84
CA ARG A 85 -7.98 7.26 5.28
C ARG A 85 -7.05 8.08 6.18
N SER A 86 -5.86 8.40 5.68
CA SER A 86 -4.89 9.24 6.36
C SER A 86 -4.32 10.26 5.36
N PRO A 87 -5.13 11.23 4.92
CA PRO A 87 -4.60 12.37 4.18
C PRO A 87 -3.64 13.04 5.16
N GLN A 88 -2.34 13.00 4.89
CA GLN A 88 -1.32 13.55 5.79
C GLN A 88 -1.73 14.98 6.19
N GLN A 89 -2.02 15.14 7.48
CA GLN A 89 -2.19 16.41 8.19
C GLN A 89 -0.83 17.06 8.41
#